data_AF-A0A0J7K7F6-F1
#
_entry.id   AF-A0A0J7K7F6-F1
#
_cell.length_a   1.000
_cell.length_b   1.000
_cell.length_c   1.000
_cell.angle_alpha   90.00
_cell.angle_beta   90.00
_cell.angle_gamma   90.00
#
_symmetry.space_group_name_H-M   'P 1'
#
loop_
_entity.id
_entity.type
_entity.pdbx_description
1 polymer ?
#
loop_
_entity_poly.entity_id
_entity_poly.type
_entity_poly.pdbx_seq_one_letter_code
_entity_poly.pdbx_strand_id
1 'polypeptide(L)'
;MPLSTCELVKTFTLPGKKTERAHTFELHAKLEELKGVKKLDYKQKLLKKTLKNKIKKSTKKEQRLLQKKLARTEQNAAGDSKIKIDNEEVPKVPKPKPVFNSEGKMVFSKFDFSEIGVKKKLPKNQNDPKKILQQLQQKKEKLKQLENSGDKEKAEDIKEKDAWQSALAKASGEKVKDNPELLKRTIKRKEQKKKHSANKWNSRIEKVQKSIQERQEKRQGNIMKRKKEKKSNKLKKAAKKGRVISGF
;
A
#
# COMPACT_ATOMS: atom_id res chain seq x y z
N MET A 1 -47.90 22.89 -54.76
CA MET A 1 -46.48 23.32 -54.65
C MET A 1 -46.34 24.60 -55.45
N PRO A 2 -46.33 25.76 -54.77
CA PRO A 2 -45.25 26.72 -55.00
C PRO A 2 -44.74 27.40 -53.72
N LEU A 3 -43.54 27.96 -53.84
CA LEU A 3 -42.71 28.64 -52.84
C LEU A 3 -43.25 30.03 -52.48
N SER A 4 -43.04 30.47 -51.23
CA SER A 4 -43.07 31.89 -50.84
C SER A 4 -42.01 32.17 -49.77
N THR A 5 -41.34 33.30 -49.95
CA THR A 5 -40.08 33.77 -49.38
C THR A 5 -40.14 34.19 -47.90
N CYS A 6 -39.12 33.85 -47.11
CA CYS A 6 -38.89 34.43 -45.78
C CYS A 6 -37.82 35.52 -45.85
N GLU A 7 -38.23 36.76 -45.58
CA GLU A 7 -37.34 37.92 -45.43
C GLU A 7 -36.49 37.82 -44.17
N LEU A 8 -35.20 38.12 -44.30
CA LEU A 8 -34.24 38.19 -43.20
C LEU A 8 -34.10 39.66 -42.76
N VAL A 9 -34.88 40.07 -41.78
CA VAL A 9 -34.76 41.40 -41.17
C VAL A 9 -33.58 41.40 -40.20
N LYS A 10 -32.47 42.03 -40.59
CA LYS A 10 -31.35 42.33 -39.69
C LYS A 10 -31.66 43.61 -38.91
N THR A 11 -32.00 43.48 -37.64
CA THR A 11 -32.10 44.63 -36.73
C THR A 11 -30.71 45.10 -36.32
N PHE A 12 -30.36 46.34 -36.66
CA PHE A 12 -29.13 47.00 -36.23
C PHE A 12 -29.35 47.63 -34.85
N THR A 13 -28.52 47.29 -33.85
CA THR A 13 -28.57 47.89 -32.51
C THR A 13 -27.53 49.00 -32.37
N LEU A 14 -27.97 50.16 -31.84
CA LEU A 14 -27.16 51.35 -31.63
C LEU A 14 -26.17 51.17 -30.44
N PRO A 15 -24.94 51.70 -30.53
CA PRO A 15 -23.92 51.52 -29.50
C PRO A 15 -24.14 52.49 -28.34
N GLY A 16 -24.54 51.99 -27.16
CA GLY A 16 -24.61 52.82 -25.95
C GLY A 16 -25.48 52.29 -24.81
N LYS A 17 -26.33 51.29 -25.02
CA LYS A 17 -27.13 50.67 -23.94
C LYS A 17 -26.51 49.34 -23.54
N LYS A 18 -26.06 49.21 -22.27
CA LYS A 18 -25.63 47.92 -21.70
C LYS A 18 -26.84 46.98 -21.75
N THR A 19 -26.77 45.93 -22.55
CA THR A 19 -27.79 44.87 -22.56
C THR A 19 -27.79 44.22 -21.18
N GLU A 20 -28.87 44.37 -20.41
CA GLU A 20 -29.05 43.54 -19.23
C GLU A 20 -29.13 42.08 -19.68
N ARG A 21 -28.16 41.30 -19.23
CA ARG A 21 -28.05 39.88 -19.54
C ARG A 21 -29.27 39.22 -18.90
N ALA A 22 -30.12 38.59 -19.71
CA ALA A 22 -31.32 37.90 -19.22
C ALA A 22 -30.98 37.04 -17.99
N HIS A 23 -31.44 37.48 -16.81
CA HIS A 23 -31.33 36.73 -15.57
C HIS A 23 -32.36 35.60 -15.63
N THR A 24 -32.04 34.53 -16.34
CA THR A 24 -32.81 33.29 -16.25
C THR A 24 -32.70 32.81 -14.80
N PHE A 25 -33.81 32.86 -14.07
CA PHE A 25 -33.92 32.40 -12.67
C PHE A 25 -33.29 31.01 -12.48
N GLU A 26 -33.43 30.15 -13.50
CA GLU A 26 -32.82 28.83 -13.55
C GLU A 26 -31.29 28.83 -13.49
N LEU A 27 -30.63 29.76 -14.18
CA LEU A 27 -29.16 29.86 -14.17
C LEU A 27 -28.67 30.36 -12.81
N HIS A 28 -29.40 31.30 -12.19
CA HIS A 28 -29.11 31.75 -10.84
C HIS A 28 -29.30 30.64 -9.81
N ALA A 29 -30.42 29.92 -9.88
CA ALA A 29 -30.68 28.73 -9.06
C ALA A 29 -29.58 27.67 -9.26
N LYS A 30 -29.17 27.39 -10.51
CA LYS A 30 -28.08 26.46 -10.83
C LYS A 30 -26.73 26.92 -10.24
N LEU A 31 -26.43 28.21 -10.31
CA LEU A 31 -25.21 28.78 -9.73
C LEU A 31 -25.25 28.79 -8.20
N GLU A 32 -26.42 29.01 -7.60
CA GLU A 32 -26.63 29.00 -6.16
C GLU A 32 -26.54 27.59 -5.58
N GLU A 33 -27.09 26.58 -6.27
CA GLU A 33 -26.86 25.16 -5.97
C GLU A 33 -25.37 24.81 -6.00
N LEU A 34 -24.64 25.24 -7.03
CA LEU A 34 -23.20 24.99 -7.16
C LEU A 34 -22.37 25.74 -6.12
N LYS A 35 -22.80 26.93 -5.69
CA LYS A 35 -22.20 27.70 -4.59
C LYS A 35 -22.53 27.11 -3.21
N GLY A 36 -23.70 26.49 -3.06
CA GLY A 36 -24.18 25.85 -1.82
C GLY A 36 -23.50 24.53 -1.47
N VAL A 37 -22.83 23.88 -2.45
CA VAL A 37 -22.00 22.70 -2.18
C VAL A 37 -20.71 23.12 -1.47
N LYS A 38 -20.74 23.15 -0.14
CA LYS A 38 -19.54 23.34 0.70
C LYS A 38 -18.47 22.34 0.24
N LYS A 39 -17.38 22.85 -0.31
CA LYS A 39 -16.22 22.03 -0.69
C LYS A 39 -15.73 21.31 0.56
N LEU A 40 -15.96 20.00 0.61
CA LEU A 40 -15.54 19.17 1.74
C LEU A 40 -14.05 19.39 2.03
N ASP A 41 -13.74 19.63 3.30
CA ASP A 41 -12.37 19.74 3.77
C ASP A 41 -11.58 18.45 3.45
N TYR A 42 -10.26 18.54 3.36
CA TYR A 42 -9.40 17.39 3.04
C TYR A 42 -9.64 16.22 3.98
N LYS A 43 -9.82 16.49 5.29
CA LYS A 43 -10.13 15.45 6.29
C LYS A 43 -11.49 14.80 6.03
N GLN A 44 -12.51 15.59 5.68
CA GLN A 44 -13.84 15.11 5.35
C GLN A 44 -13.85 14.27 4.07
N LYS A 45 -13.06 14.66 3.06
CA LYS A 45 -12.86 13.87 1.83
C LYS A 45 -12.22 12.52 2.13
N LEU A 46 -11.25 12.47 3.04
CA LEU A 46 -10.61 11.24 3.46
C LEU A 46 -11.60 10.31 4.18
N LEU A 47 -12.37 10.84 5.13
CA LEU A 47 -13.43 10.11 5.82
C LEU A 47 -14.50 9.58 4.86
N LYS A 48 -14.93 10.38 3.88
CA LYS A 48 -15.88 9.94 2.84
C LYS A 48 -15.29 8.80 2.00
N LYS A 49 -14.00 8.85 1.65
CA LYS A 49 -13.32 7.77 0.92
C LYS A 49 -13.21 6.48 1.75
N THR A 50 -12.88 6.58 3.05
CA THR A 50 -12.79 5.39 3.92
C THR A 50 -14.16 4.75 4.14
N LEU A 51 -15.20 5.54 4.36
CA LEU A 51 -16.58 5.06 4.49
C LEU A 51 -17.07 4.39 3.20
N LYS A 52 -16.85 5.01 2.03
CA LYS A 52 -17.18 4.39 0.72
C LYS A 52 -16.49 3.05 0.52
N ASN A 53 -15.20 2.95 0.86
CA ASN A 53 -14.46 1.69 0.76
C ASN A 53 -14.95 0.64 1.76
N LYS A 54 -15.39 1.03 2.96
CA LYS A 54 -15.95 0.14 3.97
C LYS A 54 -17.30 -0.43 3.50
N ILE A 55 -18.20 0.42 2.99
CA ILE A 55 -19.49 0.02 2.42
C ILE A 55 -19.27 -0.95 1.25
N LYS A 56 -18.41 -0.59 0.28
CA LYS A 56 -18.09 -1.46 -0.86
C LYS A 56 -17.53 -2.83 -0.45
N LYS A 57 -16.76 -2.89 0.64
CA LYS A 57 -16.26 -4.15 1.20
C LYS A 57 -17.36 -4.96 1.89
N SER A 58 -18.29 -4.30 2.60
CA SER A 58 -19.45 -4.98 3.22
C SER A 58 -20.36 -5.58 2.17
N THR A 59 -20.78 -4.77 1.18
CA THR A 59 -21.70 -5.24 0.12
C THR A 59 -21.10 -6.39 -0.68
N LYS A 60 -19.80 -6.34 -0.99
CA LYS A 60 -19.11 -7.46 -1.67
C LYS A 60 -19.02 -8.73 -0.82
N LYS A 61 -18.95 -8.61 0.52
CA LYS A 61 -19.00 -9.76 1.43
C LYS A 61 -20.40 -10.36 1.49
N GLU A 62 -21.43 -9.52 1.59
CA GLU A 62 -22.83 -9.94 1.58
C GLU A 62 -23.19 -10.66 0.28
N GLN A 63 -22.80 -10.13 -0.88
CA GLN A 63 -22.98 -10.78 -2.19
C GLN A 63 -22.34 -12.16 -2.26
N ARG A 64 -21.12 -12.33 -1.74
CA ARG A 64 -20.44 -13.63 -1.69
C ARG A 64 -21.15 -14.61 -0.76
N LEU A 65 -21.68 -14.13 0.36
CA LEU A 65 -22.41 -14.94 1.31
C LEU A 65 -23.76 -15.39 0.73
N LEU A 66 -24.46 -14.51 0.00
CA LEU A 66 -25.66 -14.84 -0.75
C LEU A 66 -25.37 -15.87 -1.85
N GLN A 67 -24.33 -15.69 -2.67
CA GLN A 67 -23.93 -16.69 -3.68
C GLN A 67 -23.59 -18.04 -3.05
N LYS A 68 -22.89 -18.06 -1.91
CA LYS A 68 -22.57 -19.29 -1.18
C LYS A 68 -23.83 -19.97 -0.62
N LYS A 69 -24.83 -19.19 -0.17
CA LYS A 69 -26.12 -19.73 0.28
C LYS A 69 -26.89 -20.34 -0.89
N LEU A 70 -26.97 -19.65 -2.03
CA LEU A 70 -27.62 -20.15 -3.25
C LEU A 70 -26.96 -21.45 -3.77
N ALA A 71 -25.63 -21.48 -3.85
CA ALA A 71 -24.91 -22.70 -4.24
C ALA A 71 -25.13 -23.86 -3.26
N ARG A 72 -25.27 -23.59 -1.96
CA ARG A 72 -25.62 -24.61 -0.96
C ARG A 72 -27.06 -25.09 -1.11
N THR A 73 -28.01 -24.20 -1.39
CA THR A 73 -29.41 -24.61 -1.63
C THR A 73 -29.55 -25.40 -2.92
N GLU A 74 -28.82 -25.05 -3.97
CA GLU A 74 -28.75 -25.82 -5.23
C GLU A 74 -28.12 -27.22 -4.99
N GLN A 75 -27.05 -27.29 -4.19
CA GLN A 75 -26.43 -28.58 -3.82
C GLN A 75 -27.33 -29.44 -2.91
N ASN A 76 -28.10 -28.83 -2.01
CA ASN A 76 -29.05 -29.54 -1.16
C ASN A 76 -30.33 -29.95 -1.91
N ALA A 77 -30.70 -29.26 -2.99
CA ALA A 77 -31.84 -29.64 -3.83
C ALA A 77 -31.50 -30.75 -4.85
N ALA A 78 -30.22 -30.97 -5.17
CA ALA A 78 -29.75 -31.97 -6.13
C ALA A 78 -29.18 -33.25 -5.48
N GLY A 79 -29.31 -33.42 -4.16
CA GLY A 79 -28.70 -34.52 -3.41
C GLY A 79 -29.68 -35.25 -2.51
N ASP A 80 -30.41 -36.20 -3.08
CA ASP A 80 -31.12 -37.25 -2.34
C ASP A 80 -30.11 -38.30 -1.84
N SER A 81 -30.04 -38.53 -0.53
CA SER A 81 -29.81 -39.83 0.15
C SER A 81 -29.03 -39.75 1.48
N LYS A 82 -29.74 -40.20 2.52
CA LYS A 82 -29.29 -41.01 3.67
C LYS A 82 -28.68 -40.29 4.87
N ILE A 83 -29.61 -39.79 5.67
CA ILE A 83 -29.58 -39.75 7.14
C ILE A 83 -29.30 -41.16 7.68
N LYS A 84 -28.27 -41.30 8.53
CA LYS A 84 -28.19 -42.36 9.55
C LYS A 84 -28.15 -41.67 10.91
N ILE A 85 -29.25 -41.84 11.64
CA ILE A 85 -29.41 -41.59 13.07
C ILE A 85 -28.95 -42.85 13.77
N ASP A 86 -28.11 -42.74 14.80
CA ASP A 86 -28.17 -43.61 15.98
C ASP A 86 -27.49 -42.96 17.19
N ASN A 87 -28.37 -42.62 18.13
CA ASN A 87 -28.32 -42.78 19.59
C ASN A 87 -27.30 -42.04 20.47
N GLU A 88 -27.90 -41.29 21.39
CA GLU A 88 -27.35 -40.65 22.57
C GLU A 88 -26.87 -41.68 23.61
N GLU A 89 -25.81 -41.34 24.34
CA GLU A 89 -25.71 -41.59 25.78
C GLU A 89 -24.66 -40.65 26.42
N VAL A 90 -24.90 -40.32 27.69
CA VAL A 90 -24.52 -39.11 28.45
C VAL A 90 -23.05 -39.12 28.97
N PRO A 91 -22.46 -37.95 29.29
CA PRO A 91 -21.03 -37.70 29.12
C PRO A 91 -20.21 -37.99 30.38
N LYS A 92 -18.97 -38.43 30.17
CA LYS A 92 -17.95 -38.49 31.22
C LYS A 92 -16.78 -37.61 30.79
N VAL A 93 -16.76 -36.36 31.24
CA VAL A 93 -15.78 -35.32 30.84
C VAL A 93 -14.35 -35.76 31.15
N PRO A 94 -13.52 -36.11 30.15
CA PRO A 94 -12.08 -36.22 30.32
C PRO A 94 -11.47 -34.88 29.89
N LYS A 95 -10.58 -34.32 30.71
CA LYS A 95 -9.83 -33.10 30.34
C LYS A 95 -9.20 -33.32 28.94
N PRO A 96 -9.50 -32.49 27.93
CA PRO A 96 -9.06 -32.76 26.56
C PRO A 96 -7.54 -32.61 26.47
N LYS A 97 -6.86 -33.69 26.08
CA LYS A 97 -5.45 -33.64 25.71
C LYS A 97 -5.29 -32.68 24.52
N PRO A 98 -4.22 -31.85 24.47
CA PRO A 98 -3.99 -30.98 23.34
C PRO A 98 -3.87 -31.82 22.05
N VAL A 99 -4.70 -31.49 21.06
CA VAL A 99 -4.66 -32.14 19.74
C VAL A 99 -3.60 -31.43 18.92
N PHE A 100 -2.62 -32.17 18.42
CA PHE A 100 -1.57 -31.64 17.57
C PHE A 100 -1.84 -32.04 16.11
N ASN A 101 -1.59 -31.11 15.19
CA ASN A 101 -1.61 -31.38 13.75
C ASN A 101 -0.44 -32.28 13.34
N SER A 102 -0.43 -32.73 12.07
CA SER A 102 0.72 -33.43 11.45
C SER A 102 2.04 -32.63 11.53
N GLU A 103 1.95 -31.30 11.64
CA GLU A 103 3.10 -30.40 11.85
C GLU A 103 3.52 -30.22 13.33
N GLY A 104 2.90 -30.94 14.27
CA GLY A 104 3.21 -30.85 15.70
C GLY A 104 2.73 -29.56 16.39
N LYS A 105 1.84 -28.79 15.74
CA LYS A 105 1.24 -27.57 16.29
C LYS A 105 -0.07 -27.87 16.98
N MET A 106 -0.31 -27.28 18.15
CA MET A 106 -1.56 -27.42 18.88
C MET A 106 -2.70 -26.76 18.11
N VAL A 107 -3.76 -27.51 17.84
CA VAL A 107 -4.94 -27.02 17.12
C VAL A 107 -6.21 -27.27 17.92
N PHE A 108 -7.06 -26.26 17.90
CA PHE A 108 -8.28 -26.20 18.69
C PHE A 108 -9.52 -26.74 17.95
N SER A 109 -9.39 -27.04 16.65
CA SER A 109 -10.45 -27.60 15.81
C SER A 109 -10.26 -29.10 15.55
N LYS A 110 -11.37 -29.86 15.45
CA LYS A 110 -11.38 -31.28 15.03
C LYS A 110 -10.92 -31.53 13.59
N PHE A 111 -10.84 -30.48 12.77
CA PHE A 111 -10.41 -30.54 11.39
C PHE A 111 -9.03 -29.89 11.26
N ASP A 112 -8.12 -30.57 10.59
CA ASP A 112 -6.81 -30.03 10.24
C ASP A 112 -6.90 -29.32 8.87
N PHE A 113 -6.69 -28.00 8.87
CA PHE A 113 -6.68 -27.19 7.64
C PHE A 113 -5.26 -26.96 7.09
N SER A 114 -4.23 -27.59 7.66
CA SER A 114 -2.83 -27.37 7.26
C SER A 114 -2.57 -27.74 5.81
N GLU A 115 -3.30 -28.73 5.27
CA GLU A 115 -3.09 -29.25 3.91
C GLU A 115 -3.98 -28.55 2.87
N ILE A 116 -5.10 -27.96 3.29
CA ILE A 116 -6.11 -27.39 2.38
C ILE A 116 -5.74 -25.93 2.07
N GLY A 117 -4.85 -25.75 1.09
CA GLY A 117 -4.60 -24.43 0.47
C GLY A 117 -3.15 -23.98 0.41
N VAL A 118 -2.19 -24.79 0.86
CA VAL A 118 -0.76 -24.46 0.73
C VAL A 118 -0.30 -24.80 -0.69
N LYS A 119 -0.52 -23.87 -1.62
CA LYS A 119 0.23 -23.86 -2.88
C LYS A 119 1.72 -23.87 -2.51
N LYS A 120 2.45 -24.93 -2.87
CA LYS A 120 3.90 -25.05 -2.67
C LYS A 120 4.55 -23.75 -3.15
N LYS A 121 4.94 -22.88 -2.21
CA LYS A 121 5.59 -21.61 -2.56
C LYS A 121 6.97 -21.98 -3.08
N LEU A 122 7.22 -21.72 -4.37
CA LEU A 122 8.55 -21.90 -4.94
C LEU A 122 9.56 -21.17 -4.04
N PRO A 123 10.74 -21.76 -3.78
CA PRO A 123 11.72 -21.18 -2.89
C PRO A 123 12.04 -19.75 -3.35
N LYS A 124 11.91 -18.79 -2.43
CA LYS A 124 12.04 -17.34 -2.70
C LYS A 124 13.34 -16.98 -3.45
N ASN A 125 14.36 -17.81 -3.32
CA ASN A 125 15.69 -17.67 -3.90
C ASN A 125 15.75 -17.81 -5.43
N GLN A 126 14.77 -18.45 -6.08
CA GLN A 126 14.78 -18.61 -7.54
C GLN A 126 14.50 -17.29 -8.29
N ASN A 127 13.91 -16.30 -7.61
CA ASN A 127 13.47 -15.05 -8.22
C ASN A 127 14.38 -13.84 -7.93
N ASP A 128 15.58 -14.08 -7.38
CA ASP A 128 16.51 -13.02 -7.03
C ASP A 128 17.19 -12.43 -8.28
N PRO A 129 17.05 -11.11 -8.54
CA PRO A 129 17.57 -10.51 -9.77
C PRO A 129 19.10 -10.54 -9.86
N LYS A 130 19.81 -10.63 -8.72
CA LYS A 130 21.28 -10.79 -8.69
C LYS A 130 21.69 -12.18 -9.16
N LYS A 131 21.00 -13.22 -8.69
CA LYS A 131 21.24 -14.62 -9.08
C LYS A 131 20.90 -14.86 -10.54
N ILE A 132 19.77 -14.32 -11.01
CA ILE A 132 19.37 -14.43 -12.43
C ILE A 132 20.41 -13.74 -13.33
N LEU A 133 20.91 -12.58 -12.92
CA LEU A 133 21.97 -11.89 -13.68
C LEU A 133 23.26 -12.71 -13.72
N GLN A 134 23.67 -13.32 -12.61
CA GLN A 134 24.84 -14.20 -12.54
C GLN A 134 24.65 -15.44 -13.43
N GLN A 135 23.47 -16.07 -13.40
CA GLN A 135 23.15 -17.20 -14.28
C GLN A 135 23.24 -16.83 -15.75
N LEU A 136 22.72 -15.66 -16.14
CA LEU A 136 22.84 -15.16 -17.52
C LEU A 136 24.29 -14.89 -17.92
N GLN A 137 25.12 -14.39 -17.00
CA GLN A 137 26.55 -14.20 -17.24
C GLN A 137 27.26 -15.54 -17.45
N GLN A 138 27.03 -16.51 -16.57
CA GLN A 138 27.60 -17.85 -16.68
C GLN A 138 27.16 -18.55 -17.98
N LYS A 139 25.88 -18.43 -18.38
CA LYS A 139 25.40 -18.95 -19.67
C LYS A 139 26.16 -18.33 -20.85
N LYS A 140 26.34 -17.00 -20.83
CA LYS A 140 27.10 -16.28 -21.88
C LYS A 140 28.57 -16.69 -21.91
N GLU A 141 29.20 -16.86 -20.76
CA GLU A 141 30.58 -17.31 -20.64
C GLU A 141 30.76 -18.73 -21.21
N LYS A 142 29.85 -19.65 -20.88
CA LYS A 142 29.85 -21.01 -21.43
C LYS A 142 29.70 -21.03 -22.96
N LEU A 143 28.79 -20.22 -23.50
CA LEU A 143 28.63 -20.11 -24.96
C LEU A 143 29.91 -19.57 -25.62
N LYS A 144 30.53 -18.54 -25.04
CA LYS A 144 31.81 -18.01 -25.54
C LYS A 144 32.95 -19.02 -25.44
N GLN A 145 32.99 -19.83 -24.37
CA GLN A 145 33.99 -20.88 -24.23
C GLN A 145 33.86 -21.93 -25.34
N LEU A 146 32.63 -22.34 -25.67
CA LEU A 146 32.36 -23.28 -26.77
C LEU A 146 32.70 -22.69 -28.15
N GLU A 147 32.38 -21.41 -28.37
CA GLU A 147 32.78 -20.70 -29.59
C GLU A 147 34.31 -20.63 -29.75
N ASN A 148 35.02 -20.37 -28.64
CA ASN A 148 36.48 -20.28 -28.63
C ASN A 148 37.16 -21.66 -28.79
N SER A 149 36.53 -22.74 -28.32
CA SER A 149 37.06 -24.10 -28.48
C SER A 149 36.84 -24.69 -29.87
N GLY A 150 36.22 -23.96 -30.80
CA GLY A 150 36.00 -24.36 -32.19
C GLY A 150 34.66 -25.07 -32.45
N ASP A 151 33.87 -25.34 -31.41
CA ASP A 151 32.57 -26.02 -31.48
C ASP A 151 31.42 -25.04 -31.79
N LYS A 152 31.52 -24.31 -32.91
CA LYS A 152 30.55 -23.25 -33.27
C LYS A 152 29.13 -23.80 -33.51
N GLU A 153 29.02 -24.92 -34.21
CA GLU A 153 27.74 -25.58 -34.52
C GLU A 153 26.99 -25.98 -33.23
N LYS A 154 27.69 -26.56 -32.26
CA LYS A 154 27.12 -26.89 -30.94
C LYS A 154 26.67 -25.65 -30.18
N ALA A 155 27.40 -24.54 -30.29
CA ALA A 155 27.02 -23.28 -29.64
C ALA A 155 25.75 -22.66 -30.28
N GLU A 156 25.60 -22.78 -31.60
CA GLU A 156 24.41 -22.35 -32.34
C GLU A 156 23.20 -23.21 -31.96
N ASP A 157 23.33 -24.54 -31.95
CA ASP A 157 22.30 -25.47 -31.48
C ASP A 157 21.79 -25.14 -30.07
N ILE A 158 22.70 -24.82 -29.14
CA ILE A 158 22.33 -24.46 -27.76
C ILE A 158 21.57 -23.14 -27.74
N LYS A 159 21.99 -22.15 -28.53
CA LYS A 159 21.28 -20.86 -28.62
C LYS A 159 19.87 -21.03 -29.17
N GLU A 160 19.72 -21.85 -30.22
CA GLU A 160 18.41 -22.13 -30.81
C GLU A 160 17.51 -22.87 -29.82
N LYS A 161 18.02 -23.91 -29.15
CA LYS A 161 17.27 -24.63 -28.11
C LYS A 161 16.83 -23.70 -26.98
N ASP A 162 17.72 -22.85 -26.47
CA ASP A 162 17.39 -21.86 -25.43
C ASP A 162 16.34 -20.84 -25.93
N ALA A 163 16.40 -20.42 -27.20
CA ALA A 163 15.45 -19.50 -27.80
C ALA A 163 14.05 -20.12 -27.91
N TRP A 164 13.95 -21.37 -28.40
CA TRP A 164 12.70 -22.12 -28.48
C TRP A 164 12.10 -22.40 -27.10
N GLN A 165 12.92 -22.79 -26.13
CA GLN A 165 12.48 -22.98 -24.74
C GLN A 165 11.94 -21.68 -24.14
N SER A 166 12.62 -20.54 -24.35
CA SER A 166 12.16 -19.22 -23.89
C SER A 166 10.84 -18.83 -24.57
N ALA A 167 10.67 -19.11 -25.86
CA ALA A 167 9.43 -18.85 -26.59
C ALA A 167 8.27 -19.70 -26.06
N LEU A 168 8.48 -21.00 -25.86
CA LEU A 168 7.47 -21.92 -25.30
C LEU A 168 7.09 -21.53 -23.86
N ALA A 169 8.06 -21.17 -23.02
CA ALA A 169 7.80 -20.71 -21.66
C ALA A 169 7.02 -19.38 -21.64
N LYS A 170 7.28 -18.46 -22.58
CA LYS A 170 6.48 -17.24 -22.72
C LYS A 170 5.05 -17.56 -23.19
N ALA A 171 4.89 -18.50 -24.12
CA ALA A 171 3.58 -18.93 -24.62
C ALA A 171 2.75 -19.64 -23.54
N SER A 172 3.37 -20.41 -22.65
CA SER A 172 2.71 -21.04 -21.49
C SER A 172 2.31 -20.03 -20.40
N GLY A 173 2.74 -18.77 -20.51
CA GLY A 173 2.45 -17.70 -19.56
C GLY A 173 3.48 -17.54 -18.45
N GLU A 174 4.63 -18.22 -18.54
CA GLU A 174 5.73 -18.06 -17.60
C GLU A 174 6.46 -16.71 -17.81
N LYS A 175 6.78 -16.03 -16.70
CA LYS A 175 7.47 -14.73 -16.72
C LYS A 175 8.97 -14.92 -16.81
N VAL A 176 9.46 -15.12 -18.03
CA VAL A 176 10.89 -15.27 -18.33
C VAL A 176 11.63 -13.93 -18.17
N LYS A 177 12.80 -13.93 -17.49
CA LYS A 177 13.56 -12.72 -17.11
C LYS A 177 14.97 -12.71 -17.69
N ASP A 178 15.09 -12.67 -19.02
CA ASP A 178 16.38 -12.85 -19.69
C ASP A 178 17.15 -11.55 -19.95
N ASN A 179 16.52 -10.38 -19.75
CA ASN A 179 17.09 -9.08 -20.11
C ASN A 179 18.08 -8.56 -19.04
N PRO A 180 19.40 -8.50 -19.31
CA PRO A 180 20.40 -8.14 -18.31
C PRO A 180 20.29 -6.68 -17.86
N GLU A 181 19.93 -5.76 -18.76
CA GLU A 181 19.79 -4.34 -18.43
C GLU A 181 18.63 -4.07 -17.47
N LEU A 182 17.50 -4.75 -17.68
CA LEU A 182 16.34 -4.64 -16.81
C LEU A 182 16.62 -5.23 -15.42
N LEU A 183 17.39 -6.32 -15.36
CA LEU A 183 17.86 -6.88 -14.09
C LEU A 183 18.78 -5.92 -13.35
N LYS A 184 19.76 -5.31 -14.02
CA LYS A 184 20.63 -4.26 -13.45
C LYS A 184 19.81 -3.07 -12.92
N ARG A 185 18.86 -2.56 -13.70
CA ARG A 185 17.95 -1.48 -13.28
C ARG A 185 17.11 -1.88 -12.07
N THR A 186 16.62 -3.11 -12.04
CA THR A 186 15.84 -3.64 -10.91
C THR A 186 16.69 -3.72 -9.63
N ILE A 187 17.94 -4.17 -9.75
CA ILE A 187 18.90 -4.21 -8.64
C ILE A 187 19.13 -2.79 -8.10
N LYS A 188 19.47 -1.83 -8.97
CA LYS A 188 19.66 -0.42 -8.59
C LYS A 188 18.43 0.17 -7.90
N ARG A 189 17.23 -0.11 -8.42
CA ARG A 189 15.96 0.36 -7.84
C ARG A 189 15.71 -0.25 -6.45
N LYS A 190 16.07 -1.53 -6.23
CA LYS A 190 16.00 -2.16 -4.89
C LYS A 190 17.02 -1.54 -3.93
N GLU A 191 18.24 -1.28 -4.38
CA GLU A 191 19.29 -0.65 -3.57
C GLU A 191 18.92 0.78 -3.19
N GLN A 192 18.38 1.57 -4.12
CA GLN A 192 17.91 2.92 -3.84
C GLN A 192 16.76 2.94 -2.82
N LYS A 193 15.83 1.98 -2.90
CA LYS A 193 14.77 1.81 -1.89
C LYS A 193 15.35 1.51 -0.51
N LYS A 194 16.36 0.64 -0.43
CA LYS A 194 17.04 0.34 0.84
C LYS A 194 17.76 1.58 1.39
N LYS A 195 18.50 2.30 0.54
CA LYS A 195 19.17 3.56 0.92
C LYS A 195 18.18 4.61 1.43
N HIS A 196 17.05 4.81 0.74
CA HIS A 196 16.02 5.73 1.18
C HIS A 196 15.43 5.34 2.54
N SER A 197 15.13 4.04 2.74
CA SER A 197 14.65 3.55 4.03
C SER A 197 15.67 3.72 5.15
N ALA A 198 16.96 3.47 4.88
CA ALA A 198 18.04 3.68 5.85
C ALA A 198 18.17 5.15 6.23
N ASN A 199 18.20 6.06 5.25
CA ASN A 199 18.27 7.51 5.51
C ASN A 199 17.07 7.99 6.33
N LYS A 200 15.87 7.49 6.02
CA LYS A 200 14.65 7.82 6.78
C LYS A 200 14.71 7.30 8.22
N TRP A 201 15.33 6.16 8.44
CA TRP A 201 15.56 5.61 9.77
C TRP A 201 16.54 6.46 10.56
N ASN A 202 17.69 6.80 9.96
CA ASN A 202 18.71 7.65 10.58
C ASN A 202 18.14 9.03 10.93
N SER A 203 17.41 9.68 10.02
CA SER A 203 16.75 10.96 10.28
C SER A 203 15.75 10.89 11.44
N ARG A 204 15.07 9.76 11.63
CA ARG A 204 14.19 9.56 12.80
C ARG A 204 15.00 9.47 14.09
N ILE A 205 16.11 8.74 14.09
CA ILE A 205 17.00 8.62 15.25
C ILE A 205 17.55 10.00 15.61
N GLU A 206 18.10 10.72 14.64
CA GLU A 206 18.64 12.08 14.83
C GLU A 206 17.57 13.02 15.39
N LYS A 207 16.34 12.98 14.86
CA LYS A 207 15.23 13.79 15.37
C LYS A 207 14.90 13.47 16.83
N VAL A 208 14.92 12.18 17.21
CA VAL A 208 14.66 11.75 18.59
C VAL A 208 15.79 12.24 19.49
N GLN A 209 17.05 12.04 19.10
CA GLN A 209 18.21 12.51 19.86
C GLN A 209 18.19 14.03 20.05
N LYS A 210 17.93 14.79 18.98
CA LYS A 210 17.79 16.24 19.03
C LYS A 210 16.67 16.68 19.98
N SER A 211 15.50 16.02 19.93
CA SER A 211 14.40 16.34 20.84
C SER A 211 14.74 16.06 22.31
N ILE A 212 15.50 15.00 22.58
CA ILE A 212 15.98 14.68 23.93
C ILE A 212 16.98 15.75 24.39
N GLN A 213 17.94 16.10 23.54
CA GLN A 213 18.95 17.12 23.82
C GLN A 213 18.32 18.49 24.09
N GLU A 214 17.43 18.96 23.21
CA GLU A 214 16.72 20.24 23.39
C GLU A 214 15.94 20.29 24.71
N ARG A 215 15.33 19.17 25.13
CA ARG A 215 14.62 19.09 26.41
C ARG A 215 15.58 19.19 27.59
N GLN A 216 16.74 18.54 27.49
CA GLN A 216 17.77 18.56 28.52
C GLN A 216 18.43 19.94 28.63
N GLU A 217 18.74 20.59 27.50
CA GLU A 217 19.27 21.96 27.45
C GLU A 217 18.28 22.97 28.06
N LYS A 218 16.99 22.87 27.72
CA LYS A 218 15.93 23.68 28.35
C LYS A 218 15.90 23.49 29.86
N ARG A 219 16.01 22.24 30.33
CA ARG A 219 16.05 21.93 31.77
C ARG A 219 17.27 22.55 32.44
N GLN A 220 18.46 22.39 31.85
CA GLN A 220 19.71 22.96 32.36
C GLN A 220 19.65 24.49 32.39
N GLY A 221 19.16 25.13 31.32
CA GLY A 221 18.95 26.57 31.24
C GLY A 221 18.01 27.09 32.34
N ASN A 222 16.89 26.41 32.57
CA ASN A 222 15.94 26.76 33.64
C ASN A 222 16.56 26.60 35.05
N ILE A 223 17.35 25.55 35.27
CA ILE A 223 18.07 25.34 36.55
C ILE A 223 19.10 26.46 36.76
N MET A 224 19.87 26.80 35.73
CA MET A 224 20.87 27.87 35.81
C MET A 224 20.22 29.23 36.03
N LYS A 225 19.11 29.52 35.35
CA LYS A 225 18.30 30.73 35.56
C LYS A 225 17.83 30.83 37.01
N ARG A 226 17.23 29.75 37.57
CA ARG A 226 16.82 29.71 38.98
C ARG A 226 17.99 29.90 39.95
N LYS A 227 19.16 29.33 39.67
CA LYS A 227 20.38 29.53 40.48
C LYS A 227 20.83 31.00 40.44
N LYS A 228 20.86 31.62 39.26
CA LYS A 228 21.21 33.05 39.08
C LYS A 228 20.21 33.97 39.77
N GLU A 229 18.90 33.74 39.60
CA GLU A 229 17.84 34.51 40.25
C GLU A 229 17.91 34.44 41.78
N LYS A 230 18.20 33.26 42.34
CA LYS A 230 18.44 33.12 43.79
C LYS A 230 19.62 33.97 44.26
N LYS A 231 20.74 33.97 43.52
CA LYS A 231 21.90 34.83 43.84
C LYS A 231 21.54 36.31 43.71
N SER A 232 20.93 36.73 42.61
CA SER A 232 20.55 38.14 42.40
C SER A 232 19.53 38.63 43.42
N ASN A 233 18.57 37.80 43.83
CA ASN A 233 17.59 38.18 44.86
C ASN A 233 18.24 38.33 46.23
N LYS A 234 19.26 37.51 46.56
CA LYS A 234 20.07 37.71 47.78
C LYS A 234 20.81 39.03 47.73
N LEU A 235 21.46 39.35 46.61
CA LEU A 235 22.16 40.64 46.40
C LEU A 235 21.20 41.83 46.53
N LYS A 236 20.05 41.80 45.84
CA LYS A 236 19.02 42.84 45.92
C LYS A 236 18.51 43.04 47.36
N LYS A 237 18.30 41.96 48.11
CA LYS A 237 17.87 42.04 49.52
C LYS A 237 18.95 42.64 50.43
N ALA A 238 20.22 42.32 50.20
CA ALA A 238 21.34 42.88 50.96
C ALA A 238 21.53 44.38 50.67
N ALA A 239 21.44 44.78 49.39
CA ALA A 239 21.49 46.18 48.97
C ALA A 239 20.35 47.02 49.56
N LYS A 240 19.10 46.50 49.56
CA LYS A 240 17.95 47.16 50.21
C LYS A 240 18.12 47.37 51.71
N LYS A 241 18.96 46.56 52.37
CA LYS A 241 19.28 46.69 53.81
C LYS A 241 20.52 47.55 54.07
N GLY A 242 21.08 48.22 53.05
CA GLY A 242 22.24 49.09 53.19
C GLY A 242 23.57 48.36 53.42
N ARG A 243 23.62 47.02 53.26
CA ARG A 243 24.89 46.28 53.34
C ARG A 243 25.67 46.45 52.04
N VAL A 244 26.84 47.09 52.11
CA VAL A 244 27.80 47.16 51.00
C VAL A 244 28.28 45.75 50.69
N ILE A 245 28.07 45.31 49.45
CA ILE A 245 28.45 43.98 48.99
C ILE A 245 29.78 44.12 48.28
N SER A 246 30.89 43.82 48.95
CA SER A 246 32.20 43.74 48.32
C SER A 246 32.33 42.41 47.56
N GLY A 247 32.76 42.48 46.30
CA GLY A 247 33.13 41.30 45.50
C GLY A 247 32.00 40.60 44.72
N PHE A 248 30.89 41.30 44.44
CA PHE A 248 29.93 40.92 43.39
C PHE A 248 29.85 41.98 42.30
#